data_AF-A0A1X3S250-F1
#
_entry.id   AF-A0A1X3S250-F1
#
_cell.length_a   1.000
_cell.length_b   1.000
_cell.length_c   1.000
_cell.angle_alpha   90.00
_cell.angle_beta   90.00
_cell.angle_gamma   90.00
#
_symmetry.space_group_name_H-M   'P 1'
#
loop_
_entity.id
_entity.type
_entity.pdbx_description
1 polymer ?
#
loop_
_entity_poly.entity_id
_entity_poly.type
_entity_poly.pdbx_seq_one_letter_code
_entity_poly.pdbx_strand_id
1 'polypeptide(L)'
;MRKASAVFVVFFATQQCMAMEKDNVKYPYKLIGDKIVFQPAANIAPEVLPDINPESFKVIYRNHGGINIASSGENYYCNASKLPNDFNPDAARVFDGEFLFANNKAYAECNLLDFNVDVEHFKDLDFPFFTDKKVVLTITGEKIEGVDAGSFVTLSTHQAKDKNNYYFVAGKTVVLPYKRNASAYPPCYGWANIDGALYYEGSKHPDADVSTFKCFSFTMSADKHGFYVYDKRQPVIPADTAVKNINPVSEHVFSDGKYVWFVAVDAELIKDVNPKKMHIEQDSGEVRISDGVNQWACILMKDKYDSSCHKI
;
A
#
# COMPACT_ATOMS: atom_id res chain seq x y z
N MET A 1 -77.17 1.92 -34.30
CA MET A 1 -76.02 2.58 -34.96
C MET A 1 -74.97 2.94 -33.92
N ARG A 2 -73.83 2.23 -33.89
CA ARG A 2 -72.48 2.79 -33.65
C ARG A 2 -71.48 1.64 -33.83
N LYS A 3 -70.50 1.92 -34.71
CA LYS A 3 -69.56 0.99 -35.31
C LYS A 3 -68.52 0.52 -34.28
N ALA A 4 -68.24 -0.79 -34.25
CA ALA A 4 -67.01 -1.32 -33.68
C ALA A 4 -65.89 -1.13 -34.73
N SER A 5 -64.86 -0.36 -34.39
CA SER A 5 -63.62 -0.29 -35.17
C SER A 5 -62.61 -1.25 -34.55
N ALA A 6 -62.22 -2.27 -35.31
CA ALA A 6 -61.12 -3.15 -34.93
C ALA A 6 -59.79 -2.45 -35.24
N VAL A 7 -58.95 -2.26 -34.23
CA VAL A 7 -57.58 -1.76 -34.40
C VAL A 7 -56.68 -2.96 -34.65
N PHE A 8 -56.09 -3.02 -35.85
CA PHE A 8 -55.00 -3.93 -36.19
C PHE A 8 -53.71 -3.40 -35.57
N VAL A 9 -53.11 -4.15 -34.65
CA VAL A 9 -51.74 -3.90 -34.17
C VAL A 9 -50.82 -4.88 -34.88
N VAL A 10 -50.00 -4.35 -35.78
CA VAL A 10 -48.93 -5.07 -36.45
C VAL A 10 -47.74 -5.14 -35.49
N PHE A 11 -47.36 -6.34 -35.05
CA PHE A 11 -46.10 -6.54 -34.33
C PHE A 11 -44.94 -6.44 -35.33
N PHE A 12 -44.20 -5.34 -35.27
CA PHE A 12 -42.84 -5.33 -35.81
C PHE A 12 -41.95 -6.11 -34.83
N ALA A 13 -41.58 -7.34 -35.21
CA ALA A 13 -40.49 -8.05 -34.58
C ALA A 13 -39.19 -7.32 -34.92
N THR A 14 -38.77 -6.40 -34.06
CA THR A 14 -37.40 -5.90 -34.09
C THR A 14 -36.51 -7.01 -33.55
N GLN A 15 -35.66 -7.54 -34.41
CA GLN A 15 -34.65 -8.53 -34.08
C GLN A 15 -33.63 -7.84 -33.17
N GLN A 16 -33.87 -7.85 -31.86
CA GLN A 16 -32.85 -7.53 -30.88
C GLN A 16 -31.78 -8.61 -30.98
N CYS A 17 -30.65 -8.28 -31.59
CA CYS A 17 -29.38 -8.93 -31.28
C CYS A 17 -29.08 -8.61 -29.81
N MET A 18 -29.68 -9.38 -28.90
CA MET A 18 -29.18 -9.48 -27.54
C MET A 18 -27.86 -10.24 -27.65
N ALA A 19 -26.75 -9.50 -27.54
CA ALA A 19 -25.49 -10.11 -27.16
C ALA A 19 -25.77 -10.84 -25.85
N MET A 20 -25.80 -12.19 -25.90
CA MET A 20 -25.84 -12.99 -24.69
C MET A 20 -24.60 -12.58 -23.89
N GLU A 21 -24.79 -11.91 -22.75
CA GLU A 21 -23.76 -11.91 -21.71
C GLU A 21 -23.49 -13.40 -21.43
N LYS A 22 -22.33 -13.88 -21.85
CA LYS A 22 -21.89 -15.23 -21.50
C LYS A 22 -21.67 -15.22 -19.99
N ASP A 23 -22.63 -15.76 -19.24
CA ASP A 23 -22.66 -15.86 -17.77
C ASP A 23 -21.36 -16.40 -17.12
N ASN A 24 -20.46 -16.98 -17.92
CA ASN A 24 -19.19 -17.55 -17.49
C ASN A 24 -18.02 -16.54 -17.46
N VAL A 25 -18.13 -15.38 -18.11
CA VAL A 25 -17.08 -14.35 -18.11
C VAL A 25 -17.34 -13.39 -16.94
N LYS A 26 -16.63 -13.62 -15.84
CA LYS A 26 -16.79 -12.85 -14.60
C LYS A 26 -15.56 -11.99 -14.35
N TYR A 27 -15.77 -10.82 -13.74
CA TYR A 27 -14.71 -9.96 -13.24
C TYR A 27 -13.65 -10.78 -12.46
N PRO A 28 -12.33 -10.55 -12.65
CA PRO A 28 -11.72 -9.44 -13.41
C PRO A 28 -11.66 -9.64 -14.94
N TYR A 29 -12.24 -10.71 -15.48
CA TYR A 29 -12.35 -10.91 -16.91
C TYR A 29 -13.61 -10.28 -17.49
N LYS A 30 -13.55 -9.81 -18.73
CA LYS A 30 -14.67 -9.19 -19.45
C LYS A 30 -14.66 -9.59 -20.91
N LEU A 31 -15.83 -9.57 -21.53
CA LEU A 31 -15.98 -9.68 -22.98
C LEU A 31 -16.00 -8.27 -23.59
N ILE A 32 -15.04 -7.97 -24.46
CA ILE A 32 -15.01 -6.73 -25.25
C ILE A 32 -15.05 -7.12 -26.73
N GLY A 33 -16.20 -6.92 -27.36
CA GLY A 33 -16.45 -7.46 -28.70
C GLY A 33 -16.44 -8.99 -28.68
N ASP A 34 -15.56 -9.61 -29.46
CA ASP A 34 -15.33 -11.05 -29.53
C ASP A 34 -14.15 -11.53 -28.67
N LYS A 35 -13.45 -10.61 -27.99
CA LYS A 35 -12.24 -10.90 -27.20
C LYS A 35 -12.56 -10.97 -25.71
N ILE A 36 -11.94 -11.94 -25.04
CA ILE A 36 -11.89 -11.97 -23.58
C ILE A 36 -10.63 -11.24 -23.12
N VAL A 37 -10.81 -10.32 -22.20
CA VAL A 37 -9.75 -9.49 -21.64
C VAL A 37 -9.68 -9.66 -20.13
N PHE A 38 -8.49 -9.49 -19.57
CA PHE A 38 -8.26 -9.29 -18.14
C PHE A 38 -8.22 -7.79 -17.86
N GLN A 39 -9.03 -7.33 -16.92
CA GLN A 39 -9.08 -5.93 -16.51
C GLN A 39 -9.40 -5.82 -15.01
N PRO A 40 -8.37 -5.74 -14.15
CA PRO A 40 -8.55 -5.78 -12.70
C PRO A 40 -9.15 -4.49 -12.14
N ALA A 41 -9.04 -3.35 -12.83
CA ALA A 41 -9.71 -2.12 -12.44
C ALA A 41 -10.17 -1.32 -13.67
N ALA A 42 -11.21 -0.51 -13.51
CA ALA A 42 -11.80 0.24 -14.62
C ALA A 42 -10.82 1.23 -15.28
N ASN A 43 -9.82 1.70 -14.54
CA ASN A 43 -8.78 2.63 -14.98
C ASN A 43 -7.52 1.93 -15.54
N ILE A 44 -7.47 0.59 -15.54
CA ILE A 44 -6.37 -0.18 -16.14
C ILE A 44 -6.76 -0.58 -17.56
N ALA A 45 -5.83 -0.45 -18.51
CA ALA A 45 -6.05 -0.88 -19.89
C ALA A 45 -6.34 -2.40 -19.93
N PRO A 46 -7.38 -2.85 -20.64
CA PRO A 46 -7.69 -4.27 -20.73
C PRO A 46 -6.60 -5.02 -21.50
N GLU A 47 -6.14 -6.14 -20.93
CA GLU A 47 -5.15 -7.03 -21.56
C GLU A 47 -5.86 -8.20 -22.23
N VAL A 48 -5.59 -8.43 -23.52
CA VAL A 48 -6.23 -9.49 -24.30
C VAL A 48 -5.61 -10.84 -23.96
N LEU A 49 -6.45 -11.83 -23.64
CA LEU A 49 -5.98 -13.20 -23.46
C LEU A 49 -5.75 -13.84 -24.84
N PRO A 50 -4.59 -14.45 -25.10
CA PRO A 50 -4.32 -15.16 -26.36
C PRO A 50 -5.04 -16.50 -26.41
N ASP A 51 -5.30 -17.03 -27.61
CA ASP A 51 -5.78 -18.42 -27.84
C ASP A 51 -7.04 -18.85 -27.05
N ILE A 52 -7.97 -17.91 -26.84
CA ILE A 52 -9.22 -18.18 -26.12
C ILE A 52 -10.31 -18.68 -27.06
N ASN A 53 -10.99 -19.75 -26.64
CA ASN A 53 -12.34 -20.09 -27.07
C ASN A 53 -13.35 -19.50 -26.06
N PRO A 54 -14.11 -18.46 -26.43
CA PRO A 54 -15.05 -17.82 -25.52
C PRO A 54 -16.21 -18.71 -25.07
N GLU A 55 -16.53 -19.80 -25.79
CA GLU A 55 -17.59 -20.75 -25.38
C GLU A 55 -17.16 -21.67 -24.23
N SER A 56 -15.87 -21.94 -24.11
CA SER A 56 -15.33 -22.82 -23.07
C SER A 56 -14.65 -22.05 -21.92
N PHE A 57 -14.69 -20.71 -21.96
CA PHE A 57 -14.04 -19.88 -20.95
C PHE A 57 -14.69 -20.03 -19.59
N LYS A 58 -13.86 -20.25 -18.56
CA LYS A 58 -14.30 -20.36 -17.16
C LYS A 58 -13.27 -19.76 -16.23
N VAL A 59 -13.74 -18.98 -15.24
CA VAL A 59 -12.90 -18.57 -14.11
C VAL A 59 -12.84 -19.73 -13.11
N ILE A 60 -11.64 -20.22 -12.82
CA ILE A 60 -11.38 -21.34 -11.91
C ILE A 60 -11.09 -20.84 -10.50
N TYR A 61 -10.26 -19.80 -10.40
CA TYR A 61 -9.91 -19.17 -9.13
C TYR A 61 -9.98 -17.66 -9.30
N ARG A 62 -10.65 -17.00 -8.36
CA ARG A 62 -10.76 -15.54 -8.32
C ARG A 62 -10.27 -15.05 -6.97
N ASN A 63 -9.33 -14.13 -7.01
CA ASN A 63 -8.94 -13.33 -5.87
C ASN A 63 -9.23 -11.85 -6.17
N HIS A 64 -9.53 -11.08 -5.13
CA HIS A 64 -9.58 -9.63 -5.23
C HIS A 64 -8.16 -9.00 -5.28
N GLY A 65 -7.10 -9.82 -5.11
CA GLY A 65 -5.68 -9.45 -5.21
C GLY A 65 -4.98 -9.91 -6.51
N GLY A 66 -3.67 -10.16 -6.44
CA GLY A 66 -2.76 -10.28 -7.59
C GLY A 66 -3.01 -11.45 -8.57
N ILE A 67 -3.42 -12.63 -8.10
CA ILE A 67 -3.55 -13.83 -8.96
C ILE A 67 -5.00 -14.27 -9.20
N ASN A 68 -5.36 -14.46 -10.48
CA ASN A 68 -6.61 -15.07 -10.92
C ASN A 68 -6.34 -16.17 -11.92
N ILE A 69 -7.08 -17.29 -11.85
CA ILE A 69 -6.89 -18.42 -12.76
C ILE A 69 -8.15 -18.64 -13.58
N ALA A 70 -8.00 -18.74 -14.89
CA ALA A 70 -9.05 -19.09 -15.83
C ALA A 70 -8.62 -20.24 -16.74
N SER A 71 -9.60 -20.90 -17.35
CA SER A 71 -9.39 -21.87 -18.42
C SER A 71 -10.19 -21.53 -19.66
N SER A 72 -9.73 -22.02 -20.81
CA SER A 72 -10.46 -22.01 -22.07
C SER A 72 -10.01 -23.20 -22.91
N GLY A 73 -10.89 -24.21 -23.03
CA GLY A 73 -10.53 -25.49 -23.62
C GLY A 73 -9.49 -26.20 -22.76
N GLU A 74 -8.36 -26.56 -23.36
CA GLU A 74 -7.21 -27.19 -22.68
C GLU A 74 -6.20 -26.17 -22.13
N ASN A 75 -6.40 -24.87 -22.42
CA ASN A 75 -5.49 -23.81 -21.99
C ASN A 75 -5.89 -23.27 -20.62
N TYR A 76 -4.88 -22.89 -19.83
CA TYR A 76 -5.03 -22.19 -18.56
C TYR A 76 -4.33 -20.83 -18.61
N TYR A 77 -4.82 -19.90 -17.80
CA TYR A 77 -4.36 -18.52 -17.76
C TYR A 77 -4.24 -18.07 -16.31
N CYS A 78 -3.14 -17.38 -15.99
CA CYS A 78 -3.00 -16.58 -14.79
C CYS A 78 -3.13 -15.12 -15.22
N ASN A 79 -4.19 -14.44 -14.78
CA ASN A 79 -4.58 -13.13 -15.30
C ASN A 79 -4.63 -13.16 -16.85
N ALA A 80 -3.90 -12.28 -17.53
CA ALA A 80 -3.81 -12.28 -18.99
C ALA A 80 -2.80 -13.31 -19.55
N SER A 81 -1.89 -13.80 -18.72
CA SER A 81 -0.77 -14.65 -19.12
C SER A 81 -1.20 -16.10 -19.28
N LYS A 82 -0.91 -16.68 -20.45
CA LYS A 82 -1.11 -18.11 -20.70
C LYS A 82 -0.12 -18.93 -19.87
N LEU A 83 -0.64 -19.87 -19.09
CA LEU A 83 0.16 -20.79 -18.30
C LEU A 83 0.75 -21.90 -19.18
N PRO A 84 1.86 -22.53 -18.77
CA PRO A 84 2.45 -23.66 -19.49
C PRO A 84 1.48 -24.81 -19.75
N ASN A 85 1.64 -25.52 -20.87
CA ASN A 85 0.75 -26.63 -21.25
C ASN A 85 0.72 -27.79 -20.24
N ASP A 86 1.77 -27.94 -19.43
CA ASP A 86 1.83 -28.95 -18.37
C ASP A 86 1.05 -28.53 -17.11
N PHE A 87 0.55 -27.30 -17.02
CA PHE A 87 -0.16 -26.78 -15.85
C PHE A 87 -1.34 -27.68 -15.45
N ASN A 88 -1.37 -28.06 -14.18
CA ASN A 88 -2.44 -28.85 -13.60
C ASN A 88 -3.17 -28.03 -12.50
N PRO A 89 -4.43 -27.61 -12.72
CA PRO A 89 -5.18 -26.85 -11.72
C PRO A 89 -5.43 -27.63 -10.42
N ASP A 90 -5.52 -28.96 -10.47
CA ASP A 90 -5.80 -29.79 -9.30
C ASP A 90 -4.59 -29.89 -8.35
N ALA A 91 -3.39 -29.63 -8.88
CA ALA A 91 -2.14 -29.57 -8.12
C ALA A 91 -1.69 -28.12 -7.83
N ALA A 92 -2.47 -27.13 -8.27
CA ALA A 92 -2.12 -25.73 -8.11
C ALA A 92 -2.55 -25.19 -6.74
N ARG A 93 -1.71 -24.32 -6.17
CA ARG A 93 -1.99 -23.62 -4.91
C ARG A 93 -1.70 -22.14 -5.08
N VAL A 94 -2.67 -21.30 -4.74
CA VAL A 94 -2.43 -19.86 -4.58
C VAL A 94 -2.10 -19.58 -3.11
N PHE A 95 -1.02 -18.86 -2.85
CA PHE A 95 -0.56 -18.48 -1.52
C PHE A 95 -0.62 -16.97 -1.35
N ASP A 96 -1.29 -16.54 -0.28
CA ASP A 96 -1.56 -15.14 0.09
C ASP A 96 -2.18 -14.28 -1.03
N GLY A 97 -2.68 -14.92 -2.08
CA GLY A 97 -3.22 -14.22 -3.25
C GLY A 97 -2.19 -13.73 -4.27
N GLU A 98 -0.90 -13.87 -3.97
CA GLU A 98 0.21 -13.23 -4.70
C GLU A 98 1.16 -14.22 -5.37
N PHE A 99 1.21 -15.46 -4.86
CA PHE A 99 2.03 -16.53 -5.42
C PHE A 99 1.18 -17.69 -5.92
N LEU A 100 1.54 -18.22 -7.08
CA LEU A 100 0.97 -19.46 -7.62
C LEU A 100 2.05 -20.53 -7.58
N PHE A 101 1.73 -21.68 -7.00
CA PHE A 101 2.56 -22.87 -7.03
C PHE A 101 1.86 -23.94 -7.85
N ALA A 102 2.52 -24.49 -8.86
CA ALA A 102 1.99 -25.58 -9.66
C ALA A 102 3.13 -26.37 -10.30
N ASN A 103 3.06 -27.70 -10.25
CA ASN A 103 4.05 -28.60 -10.86
C ASN A 103 5.50 -28.29 -10.47
N ASN A 104 5.76 -28.07 -9.18
CA ASN A 104 7.07 -27.66 -8.65
C ASN A 104 7.61 -26.33 -9.20
N LYS A 105 6.77 -25.52 -9.85
CA LYS A 105 7.09 -24.16 -10.30
C LYS A 105 6.39 -23.15 -9.39
N ALA A 106 7.04 -22.02 -9.20
CA ALA A 106 6.49 -20.88 -8.49
C ALA A 106 6.35 -19.69 -9.43
N TYR A 107 5.28 -18.94 -9.27
CA TYR A 107 4.97 -17.77 -10.05
C TYR A 107 4.60 -16.62 -9.12
N ALA A 108 5.03 -15.41 -9.46
CA ALA A 108 4.60 -14.17 -8.85
C ALA A 108 4.19 -13.21 -9.97
N GLU A 109 3.14 -12.42 -9.77
CA GLU A 109 2.55 -11.58 -10.84
C GLU A 109 2.29 -12.36 -12.14
N CYS A 110 1.94 -13.64 -12.03
CA CYS A 110 1.77 -14.57 -13.15
C CYS A 110 3.02 -14.83 -14.02
N ASN A 111 4.20 -14.44 -13.56
CA ASN A 111 5.49 -14.75 -14.18
C ASN A 111 6.20 -15.87 -13.43
N LEU A 112 6.84 -16.78 -14.17
CA LEU A 112 7.64 -17.86 -13.59
C LEU A 112 8.86 -17.27 -12.87
N LEU A 113 9.09 -17.69 -11.62
CA LEU A 113 10.33 -17.35 -10.91
C LEU A 113 11.51 -18.09 -11.54
N ASP A 114 12.66 -17.40 -11.65
CA ASP A 114 13.89 -17.95 -12.21
C ASP A 114 14.72 -18.77 -11.18
N PHE A 115 14.17 -18.96 -9.98
CA PHE A 115 14.69 -19.82 -8.92
C PHE A 115 13.60 -20.68 -8.31
N ASN A 116 14.02 -21.78 -7.67
CA ASN A 116 13.12 -22.67 -6.96
C ASN A 116 12.84 -22.16 -5.55
N VAL A 117 11.61 -22.35 -5.08
CA VAL A 117 11.20 -22.13 -3.69
C VAL A 117 10.68 -23.42 -3.09
N ASP A 118 10.97 -23.62 -1.81
CA ASP A 118 10.50 -24.74 -1.01
C ASP A 118 9.06 -24.47 -0.54
N VAL A 119 8.09 -24.92 -1.36
CA VAL A 119 6.65 -24.63 -1.18
C VAL A 119 6.12 -25.11 0.18
N GLU A 120 6.69 -26.17 0.75
CA GLU A 120 6.28 -26.68 2.07
C GLU A 120 6.67 -25.73 3.21
N HIS A 121 7.78 -25.00 3.04
CA HIS A 121 8.32 -24.07 4.03
C HIS A 121 8.07 -22.60 3.71
N PHE A 122 7.41 -22.32 2.58
CA PHE A 122 7.07 -20.98 2.13
C PHE A 122 6.07 -20.32 3.09
N LYS A 123 6.37 -19.08 3.50
CA LYS A 123 5.54 -18.29 4.39
C LYS A 123 5.68 -16.80 4.10
N ASP A 124 4.63 -16.07 4.43
CA ASP A 124 4.61 -14.63 4.57
C ASP A 124 5.41 -14.17 5.79
N LEU A 125 5.97 -12.98 5.68
CA LEU A 125 6.51 -12.18 6.78
C LEU A 125 5.78 -10.83 6.75
N ASP A 126 6.25 -9.83 7.50
CA ASP A 126 5.70 -8.48 7.33
C ASP A 126 5.91 -7.99 5.90
N PHE A 127 4.91 -7.28 5.37
CA PHE A 127 4.93 -6.77 4.01
C PHE A 127 6.20 -5.95 3.72
N PRO A 128 6.87 -6.16 2.57
CA PRO A 128 6.49 -7.00 1.43
C PRO A 128 7.19 -8.37 1.39
N PHE A 129 7.69 -8.90 2.52
CA PHE A 129 8.65 -10.00 2.52
C PHE A 129 8.00 -11.39 2.60
N PHE A 130 8.58 -12.35 1.88
CA PHE A 130 8.25 -13.77 1.94
C PHE A 130 9.54 -14.58 2.05
N THR A 131 9.44 -15.80 2.58
CA THR A 131 10.60 -16.70 2.69
C THR A 131 10.19 -18.16 2.71
N ASP A 132 11.09 -19.02 2.25
CA ASP A 132 11.03 -20.47 2.46
C ASP A 132 12.11 -20.98 3.44
N LYS A 133 12.71 -20.04 4.22
CA LYS A 133 13.88 -20.20 5.09
C LYS A 133 15.23 -20.33 4.38
N LYS A 134 15.27 -20.48 3.05
CA LYS A 134 16.51 -20.53 2.24
C LYS A 134 16.67 -19.27 1.39
N VAL A 135 15.57 -18.77 0.84
CA VAL A 135 15.51 -17.52 0.09
C VAL A 135 14.58 -16.54 0.77
N VAL A 136 14.82 -15.25 0.54
CA VAL A 136 13.92 -14.17 0.88
C VAL A 136 13.59 -13.42 -0.41
N LEU A 137 12.33 -13.11 -0.61
CA LEU A 137 11.81 -12.48 -1.81
C LEU A 137 10.72 -11.48 -1.43
N THR A 138 10.44 -10.55 -2.34
CA THR A 138 9.35 -9.58 -2.20
C THR A 138 8.03 -10.17 -2.71
N ILE A 139 6.93 -9.48 -2.44
CA ILE A 139 5.59 -9.79 -2.97
C ILE A 139 5.55 -9.92 -4.50
N THR A 140 6.42 -9.22 -5.23
CA THR A 140 6.49 -9.28 -6.70
C THR A 140 7.30 -10.47 -7.21
N GLY A 141 7.85 -11.30 -6.32
CA GLY A 141 8.73 -12.42 -6.69
C GLY A 141 10.20 -12.07 -6.80
N GLU A 142 10.60 -10.82 -6.56
CA GLU A 142 12.00 -10.40 -6.63
C GLU A 142 12.80 -11.00 -5.48
N LYS A 143 13.82 -11.81 -5.80
CA LYS A 143 14.75 -12.35 -4.81
C LYS A 143 15.65 -11.26 -4.24
N ILE A 144 15.76 -11.20 -2.91
CA ILE A 144 16.66 -10.27 -2.24
C ILE A 144 18.04 -10.92 -2.14
N GLU A 145 18.95 -10.49 -3.01
CA GLU A 145 20.30 -11.06 -3.09
C GLU A 145 21.16 -10.74 -1.86
N GLY A 146 22.02 -11.71 -1.49
CA GLY A 146 22.98 -11.56 -0.39
C GLY A 146 22.39 -11.62 1.02
N VAL A 147 21.08 -11.88 1.16
CA VAL A 147 20.41 -12.08 2.45
C VAL A 147 20.89 -13.36 3.13
N ASP A 148 21.19 -13.27 4.42
CA ASP A 148 21.25 -14.42 5.31
C ASP A 148 19.83 -14.79 5.79
N ALA A 149 19.17 -15.68 5.04
CA ALA A 149 17.78 -16.07 5.31
C ALA A 149 17.58 -16.70 6.70
N GLY A 150 18.63 -17.31 7.27
CA GLY A 150 18.58 -17.94 8.59
C GLY A 150 18.50 -16.93 9.74
N SER A 151 18.96 -15.70 9.53
CA SER A 151 18.92 -14.61 10.51
C SER A 151 17.99 -13.45 10.11
N PHE A 152 17.29 -13.59 8.98
CA PHE A 152 16.38 -12.58 8.47
C PHE A 152 15.17 -12.41 9.38
N VAL A 153 14.92 -11.17 9.80
CA VAL A 153 13.79 -10.76 10.64
C VAL A 153 13.19 -9.47 10.11
N THR A 154 11.87 -9.40 10.04
CA THR A 154 11.16 -8.15 9.76
C THR A 154 11.19 -7.24 10.98
N LEU A 155 11.26 -5.94 10.73
CA LEU A 155 11.33 -4.89 11.75
C LEU A 155 10.06 -4.05 11.77
N SER A 156 9.55 -3.73 10.59
CA SER A 156 8.30 -3.01 10.35
C SER A 156 7.93 -3.16 8.87
N THR A 157 6.82 -2.56 8.44
CA THR A 157 6.43 -2.54 7.04
C THR A 157 7.59 -2.01 6.19
N HIS A 158 7.94 -2.73 5.12
CA HIS A 158 9.07 -2.45 4.22
C HIS A 158 10.46 -2.50 4.85
N GLN A 159 10.59 -2.87 6.12
CA GLN A 159 11.85 -2.82 6.85
C GLN A 159 12.21 -4.18 7.44
N ALA A 160 13.42 -4.65 7.20
CA ALA A 160 13.92 -5.90 7.74
C ALA A 160 15.42 -5.81 8.04
N LYS A 161 15.96 -6.83 8.69
CA LYS A 161 17.40 -7.02 8.83
C LYS A 161 17.76 -8.49 8.81
N ASP A 162 18.97 -8.80 8.41
CA ASP A 162 19.65 -10.03 8.75
C ASP A 162 20.82 -9.73 9.71
N LYS A 163 21.68 -10.70 10.01
CA LYS A 163 22.81 -10.49 10.93
C LYS A 163 23.84 -9.44 10.47
N ASN A 164 23.88 -9.08 9.19
CA ASN A 164 24.89 -8.21 8.57
C ASN A 164 24.32 -6.92 8.01
N ASN A 165 23.06 -6.93 7.57
CA ASN A 165 22.47 -5.90 6.74
C ASN A 165 21.07 -5.52 7.22
N TYR A 166 20.76 -4.24 7.08
CA TYR A 166 19.43 -3.69 7.13
C TYR A 166 18.87 -3.55 5.70
N TYR A 167 17.58 -3.78 5.55
CA TYR A 167 16.84 -3.73 4.28
C TYR A 167 15.68 -2.74 4.38
N PHE A 168 15.55 -1.87 3.38
CA PHE A 168 14.34 -1.11 3.12
C PHE A 168 13.86 -1.41 1.69
N VAL A 169 12.62 -1.85 1.52
CA VAL A 169 12.10 -2.30 0.21
C VAL A 169 10.83 -1.55 -0.14
N ALA A 170 10.95 -0.44 -0.87
CA ALA A 170 9.80 0.28 -1.41
C ALA A 170 10.12 0.81 -2.81
N GLY A 171 9.63 0.10 -3.85
CA GLY A 171 9.98 0.35 -5.25
C GLY A 171 11.42 -0.07 -5.61
N LYS A 172 12.42 0.35 -4.83
CA LYS A 172 13.81 -0.11 -4.90
C LYS A 172 14.22 -0.71 -3.56
N THR A 173 14.97 -1.81 -3.61
CA THR A 173 15.63 -2.40 -2.45
C THR A 173 16.88 -1.60 -2.07
N VAL A 174 16.92 -1.09 -0.85
CA VAL A 174 18.09 -0.49 -0.23
C VAL A 174 18.67 -1.47 0.80
N VAL A 175 19.97 -1.75 0.67
CA VAL A 175 20.71 -2.63 1.58
C VAL A 175 21.81 -1.83 2.25
N LEU A 176 21.81 -1.81 3.59
CA LEU A 176 22.79 -1.09 4.39
C LEU A 176 23.50 -2.03 5.35
N PRO A 177 24.83 -2.19 5.26
CA PRO A 177 25.56 -2.98 6.23
C PRO A 177 25.55 -2.29 7.59
N TYR A 178 25.50 -3.06 8.67
CA TYR A 178 25.63 -2.56 10.04
C TYR A 178 26.55 -3.46 10.87
N LYS A 179 27.11 -2.91 11.96
CA LYS A 179 28.10 -3.60 12.81
C LYS A 179 27.55 -3.96 14.19
N ARG A 180 26.67 -3.13 14.75
CA ARG A 180 26.17 -3.27 16.12
C ARG A 180 24.69 -3.62 16.11
N ASN A 181 23.85 -2.75 15.56
CA ASN A 181 22.42 -2.97 15.53
C ASN A 181 21.72 -2.14 14.44
N ALA A 182 20.62 -2.68 13.93
CA ALA A 182 19.63 -1.98 13.15
C ALA A 182 18.24 -2.18 13.76
N SER A 183 17.43 -1.11 13.80
CA SER A 183 16.05 -1.15 14.26
C SER A 183 15.20 -0.13 13.52
N ALA A 184 13.94 -0.45 13.25
CA ALA A 184 12.95 0.50 12.75
C ALA A 184 12.35 1.33 13.91
N TYR A 185 11.66 2.42 13.58
CA TYR A 185 10.85 3.22 14.51
C TYR A 185 9.36 3.10 14.22
N PRO A 186 8.71 1.94 14.42
CA PRO A 186 7.27 1.83 14.20
C PRO A 186 6.48 2.79 15.13
N PRO A 187 5.38 3.40 14.67
CA PRO A 187 4.78 3.25 13.34
C PRO A 187 5.41 4.12 12.22
N CYS A 188 6.47 4.88 12.48
CA CYS A 188 7.06 5.83 11.53
C CYS A 188 7.70 5.10 10.35
N TYR A 189 7.08 5.29 9.20
CA TYR A 189 7.51 4.69 7.96
C TYR A 189 8.94 5.11 7.59
N GLY A 190 9.75 4.16 7.14
CA GLY A 190 11.08 4.41 6.57
C GLY A 190 12.17 4.79 7.59
N TRP A 191 11.81 5.25 8.80
CA TRP A 191 12.76 5.65 9.82
C TRP A 191 13.44 4.45 10.48
N ALA A 192 14.77 4.47 10.54
CA ALA A 192 15.59 3.45 11.17
C ALA A 192 16.79 4.03 11.94
N ASN A 193 17.16 3.37 13.03
CA ASN A 193 18.43 3.56 13.71
C ASN A 193 19.39 2.45 13.26
N ILE A 194 20.47 2.84 12.59
CA ILE A 194 21.52 1.94 12.14
C ILE A 194 22.82 2.41 12.78
N ASP A 195 23.36 1.59 13.69
CA ASP A 195 24.59 1.87 14.44
C ASP A 195 24.61 3.24 15.12
N GLY A 196 23.47 3.71 15.64
CA GLY A 196 23.37 4.99 16.34
C GLY A 196 23.22 6.21 15.42
N ALA A 197 22.94 6.01 14.14
CA ALA A 197 22.60 7.07 13.20
C ALA A 197 21.19 6.84 12.65
N LEU A 198 20.47 7.94 12.40
CA LEU A 198 19.13 7.90 11.82
C LEU A 198 19.20 7.85 10.30
N TYR A 199 18.34 7.04 9.72
CA TYR A 199 18.12 6.90 8.29
C TYR A 199 16.62 6.99 8.02
N TYR A 200 16.26 7.60 6.89
CA TYR A 200 14.91 7.57 6.34
C TYR A 200 14.96 6.90 4.97
N GLU A 201 14.22 5.81 4.79
CA GLU A 201 14.19 5.02 3.54
C GLU A 201 15.59 4.60 3.04
N GLY A 202 16.51 4.39 3.98
CA GLY A 202 17.90 4.05 3.71
C GLY A 202 18.83 5.23 3.40
N SER A 203 18.33 6.46 3.38
CA SER A 203 19.14 7.68 3.29
C SER A 203 19.54 8.17 4.68
N LYS A 204 20.84 8.41 4.91
CA LYS A 204 21.35 8.87 6.21
C LYS A 204 20.90 10.31 6.48
N HIS A 205 20.36 10.56 7.67
CA HIS A 205 20.07 11.90 8.18
C HIS A 205 21.14 12.32 9.21
N PRO A 206 22.22 13.01 8.78
CA PRO A 206 23.33 13.38 9.69
C PRO A 206 22.94 14.42 10.73
N ASP A 207 21.95 15.26 10.41
CA ASP A 207 21.47 16.31 11.31
C ASP A 207 20.38 15.82 12.28
N ALA A 208 19.90 14.58 12.12
CA ALA A 208 18.87 14.07 13.00
C ALA A 208 19.48 13.54 14.31
N ASP A 209 18.83 13.85 15.42
CA ASP A 209 19.30 13.49 16.76
C ASP A 209 18.62 12.21 17.25
N VAL A 210 19.34 11.09 17.14
CA VAL A 210 18.86 9.77 17.57
C VAL A 210 18.45 9.70 19.05
N SER A 211 19.05 10.53 19.91
CA SER A 211 18.85 10.49 21.35
C SER A 211 17.53 11.12 21.80
N THR A 212 17.00 12.04 21.00
CA THR A 212 15.75 12.77 21.24
C THR A 212 14.64 12.40 20.26
N PHE A 213 14.94 11.55 19.27
CA PHE A 213 14.00 11.11 18.28
C PHE A 213 12.78 10.41 18.91
N LYS A 214 11.58 10.88 18.54
CA LYS A 214 10.30 10.36 18.98
C LYS A 214 9.41 10.17 17.76
N CYS A 215 8.91 8.95 17.61
CA CYS A 215 7.90 8.63 16.61
C CYS A 215 6.49 8.94 17.14
N PHE A 216 5.60 9.47 16.30
CA PHE A 216 4.21 9.75 16.64
C PHE A 216 3.21 8.97 15.77
N SER A 217 3.42 8.92 14.46
CA SER A 217 2.52 8.27 13.51
C SER A 217 3.28 7.76 12.29
N PHE A 218 2.57 7.19 11.31
CA PHE A 218 3.17 6.73 10.05
C PHE A 218 4.03 7.80 9.37
N THR A 219 3.59 9.06 9.42
CA THR A 219 4.23 10.19 8.73
C THR A 219 4.94 11.17 9.65
N MET A 220 4.73 11.08 10.97
CA MET A 220 5.12 12.14 11.90
C MET A 220 6.09 11.65 12.95
N SER A 221 7.23 12.34 13.04
CA SER A 221 8.21 12.17 14.12
C SER A 221 8.79 13.53 14.53
N ALA A 222 9.63 13.55 15.55
CA ALA A 222 10.41 14.74 15.90
C ALA A 222 11.71 14.35 16.58
N ASP A 223 12.68 15.24 16.51
CA ASP A 223 13.82 15.28 17.42
C ASP A 223 13.99 16.73 17.94
N LYS A 224 15.07 17.00 18.68
CA LYS A 224 15.30 18.33 19.27
C LYS A 224 15.44 19.46 18.23
N HIS A 225 15.67 19.14 16.96
CA HIS A 225 15.83 20.11 15.88
C HIS A 225 14.51 20.44 15.15
N GLY A 226 13.44 19.66 15.39
CA GLY A 226 12.14 19.93 14.79
C GLY A 226 11.26 18.69 14.63
N PHE A 227 10.06 18.91 14.09
CA PHE A 227 9.23 17.81 13.58
C PHE A 227 9.78 17.31 12.25
N TYR A 228 9.48 16.07 11.90
CA TYR A 228 9.65 15.52 10.56
C TYR A 228 8.28 15.08 10.06
N VAL A 229 7.91 15.61 8.90
CA VAL A 229 6.78 15.12 8.10
C VAL A 229 7.40 14.27 6.99
N TYR A 230 7.30 12.96 7.11
CA TYR A 230 8.17 12.00 6.42
C TYR A 230 9.65 12.29 6.70
N ASP A 231 10.41 12.75 5.70
CA ASP A 231 11.82 13.13 5.80
C ASP A 231 12.03 14.65 5.97
N LYS A 232 11.01 15.46 5.69
CA LYS A 232 11.11 16.92 5.69
C LYS A 232 11.10 17.45 7.12
N ARG A 233 12.25 17.98 7.54
CA ARG A 233 12.41 18.64 8.85
C ARG A 233 11.69 20.00 8.90
N GLN A 234 10.96 20.23 9.97
CA GLN A 234 10.19 21.44 10.28
C GLN A 234 10.68 22.05 11.61
N PRO A 235 11.56 23.06 11.59
CA PRO A 235 12.27 23.57 12.78
C PRO A 235 11.44 24.56 13.61
N VAL A 236 10.27 24.14 14.09
CA VAL A 236 9.31 24.98 14.84
C VAL A 236 9.23 24.65 16.33
N ILE A 237 10.12 23.80 16.82
CA ILE A 237 10.21 23.42 18.23
C ILE A 237 11.09 24.46 18.96
N PRO A 238 10.58 25.18 19.98
CA PRO A 238 11.38 26.06 20.82
C PRO A 238 12.51 25.31 21.53
N ALA A 239 13.66 25.97 21.71
CA ALA A 239 14.88 25.33 22.22
C ALA A 239 14.75 24.76 23.65
N ASP A 240 13.80 25.24 24.44
CA ASP A 240 13.53 24.77 25.80
C ASP A 240 12.52 23.62 25.86
N THR A 241 11.98 23.17 24.72
CA THR A 241 11.08 22.03 24.63
C THR A 241 11.86 20.71 24.70
N ALA A 242 11.48 19.84 25.64
CA ALA A 242 11.93 18.45 25.66
C ALA A 242 10.99 17.59 24.81
N VAL A 243 11.46 17.10 23.66
CA VAL A 243 10.68 16.32 22.67
C VAL A 243 9.92 15.14 23.28
N LYS A 244 10.52 14.47 24.28
CA LYS A 244 9.85 13.37 25.01
C LYS A 244 8.49 13.76 25.61
N ASN A 245 8.28 15.04 25.93
CA ASN A 245 7.05 15.57 26.50
C ASN A 245 6.00 15.95 25.45
N ILE A 246 6.38 16.08 24.17
CA ILE A 246 5.43 16.39 23.09
C ILE A 246 4.52 15.18 22.89
N ASN A 247 3.21 15.35 22.98
CA ASN A 247 2.23 14.30 22.75
C ASN A 247 1.19 14.75 21.71
N PRO A 248 0.66 13.82 20.90
CA PRO A 248 -0.47 14.11 20.03
C PRO A 248 -1.71 14.41 20.88
N VAL A 249 -2.42 15.46 20.49
CA VAL A 249 -3.72 15.87 21.03
C VAL A 249 -4.82 15.48 20.03
N SER A 250 -4.52 15.65 18.74
CA SER A 250 -5.23 15.07 17.61
C SER A 250 -4.21 14.60 16.56
N GLU A 251 -4.68 14.13 15.40
CA GLU A 251 -3.80 13.67 14.31
C GLU A 251 -2.75 14.73 13.90
N HIS A 252 -3.14 16.01 13.89
CA HIS A 252 -2.32 17.12 13.42
C HIS A 252 -1.97 18.14 14.50
N VAL A 253 -2.40 17.94 15.74
CA VAL A 253 -2.15 18.89 16.84
C VAL A 253 -1.36 18.21 17.93
N PHE A 254 -0.27 18.85 18.35
CA PHE A 254 0.66 18.34 19.34
C PHE A 254 0.84 19.35 20.47
N SER A 255 1.16 18.87 21.67
CA SER A 255 1.51 19.74 22.79
C SER A 255 2.44 19.06 23.77
N ASP A 256 3.32 19.84 24.41
CA ASP A 256 4.12 19.45 25.57
C ASP A 256 3.52 19.97 26.89
N GLY A 257 2.31 20.53 26.84
CA GLY A 257 1.64 21.19 27.97
C GLY A 257 2.02 22.67 28.17
N LYS A 258 3.02 23.18 27.42
CA LYS A 258 3.42 24.59 27.38
C LYS A 258 3.15 25.23 26.01
N TYR A 259 3.52 24.53 24.95
CA TYR A 259 3.35 24.95 23.57
C TYR A 259 2.30 24.08 22.87
N VAL A 260 1.71 24.63 21.81
CA VAL A 260 0.80 23.91 20.91
C VAL A 260 1.35 24.03 19.51
N TRP A 261 1.42 22.92 18.78
CA TRP A 261 1.82 22.89 17.38
C TRP A 261 0.70 22.31 16.55
N PHE A 262 0.51 22.90 15.39
CA PHE A 262 -0.17 22.25 14.27
C PHE A 262 0.90 21.69 13.34
N VAL A 263 0.76 20.43 12.91
CA VAL A 263 1.73 19.75 12.06
C VAL A 263 0.98 18.99 10.97
N ALA A 264 1.04 19.51 9.75
CA ALA A 264 0.50 18.91 8.53
C ALA A 264 1.59 18.84 7.47
N VAL A 265 1.39 19.40 6.27
CA VAL A 265 2.46 19.50 5.26
C VAL A 265 3.60 20.40 5.77
N ASP A 266 3.23 21.50 6.41
CA ASP A 266 4.11 22.34 7.20
C ASP A 266 3.69 22.36 8.67
N ALA A 267 4.64 22.69 9.52
CA ALA A 267 4.43 22.78 10.96
C ALA A 267 4.36 24.25 11.38
N GLU A 268 3.47 24.56 12.30
CA GLU A 268 3.31 25.91 12.86
C GLU A 268 3.16 25.85 14.38
N LEU A 269 3.89 26.74 15.06
CA LEU A 269 3.71 26.98 16.49
C LEU A 269 2.49 27.88 16.70
N ILE A 270 1.47 27.34 17.35
CA ILE A 270 0.22 28.05 17.65
C ILE A 270 0.40 28.89 18.89
N LYS A 271 0.40 30.21 18.71
CA LYS A 271 0.67 31.18 19.77
C LYS A 271 -0.59 31.50 20.58
N ASP A 272 -0.37 31.86 21.84
CA ASP A 272 -1.36 32.35 22.80
C ASP A 272 -2.46 31.38 23.22
N VAL A 273 -2.51 30.16 22.69
CA VAL A 273 -3.46 29.12 23.12
C VAL A 273 -2.96 28.45 24.40
N ASN A 274 -3.80 28.42 25.43
CA ASN A 274 -3.53 27.68 26.66
C ASN A 274 -3.73 26.16 26.44
N PRO A 275 -2.66 25.35 26.47
CA PRO A 275 -2.77 23.93 26.16
C PRO A 275 -3.66 23.15 27.13
N LYS A 276 -3.85 23.64 28.37
CA LYS A 276 -4.65 22.96 29.40
C LYS A 276 -6.15 23.16 29.24
N LYS A 277 -6.55 24.16 28.45
CA LYS A 277 -7.96 24.49 28.20
C LYS A 277 -8.36 24.30 26.73
N MET A 278 -7.43 23.83 25.91
CA MET A 278 -7.66 23.77 24.48
C MET A 278 -8.65 22.66 24.10
N HIS A 279 -9.46 22.96 23.10
CA HIS A 279 -10.36 22.04 22.41
C HIS A 279 -10.04 22.09 20.92
N ILE A 280 -10.18 20.93 20.28
CA ILE A 280 -9.89 20.74 18.86
C ILE A 280 -11.20 20.35 18.18
N GLU A 281 -11.58 21.09 17.15
CA GLU A 281 -12.66 20.73 16.24
C GLU A 281 -12.06 20.48 14.87
N GLN A 282 -12.50 19.41 14.19
CA GLN A 282 -12.03 19.08 12.86
C GLN A 282 -13.24 18.95 11.94
N ASP A 283 -13.23 19.74 10.87
CA ASP A 283 -14.19 19.66 9.77
C ASP A 283 -13.40 19.49 8.48
N SER A 284 -13.94 18.78 7.50
CA SER A 284 -13.25 18.29 6.30
C SER A 284 -12.21 19.26 5.71
N GLY A 285 -10.93 19.07 6.06
CA GLY A 285 -9.80 19.87 5.57
C GLY A 285 -9.35 21.04 6.46
N GLU A 286 -10.03 21.33 7.56
CA GLU A 286 -9.73 22.37 8.54
C GLU A 286 -9.70 21.83 9.98
N VAL A 287 -8.74 22.28 10.77
CA VAL A 287 -8.61 22.02 12.20
C VAL A 287 -8.72 23.35 12.94
N ARG A 288 -9.70 23.47 13.83
CA ARG A 288 -9.86 24.62 14.74
C ARG A 288 -9.27 24.29 16.10
N ILE A 289 -8.43 25.20 16.59
CA ILE A 289 -7.74 25.08 17.87
C ILE A 289 -8.15 26.28 18.72
N SER A 290 -8.81 26.05 19.84
CA SER A 290 -9.28 27.14 20.71
C SER A 290 -9.13 26.81 22.17
N ASP A 291 -8.89 27.81 23.03
CA ASP A 291 -8.95 27.68 24.49
C ASP A 291 -10.13 28.46 25.12
N GLY A 292 -11.04 28.95 24.27
CA GLY A 292 -12.16 29.82 24.64
C GLY A 292 -11.84 31.31 24.68
N VAL A 293 -10.56 31.69 24.52
CA VAL A 293 -10.10 33.10 24.43
C VAL A 293 -9.39 33.35 23.11
N ASN A 294 -8.49 32.45 22.73
CA ASN A 294 -7.75 32.47 21.48
C ASN A 294 -8.23 31.33 20.61
N GLN A 295 -8.43 31.61 19.32
CA GLN A 295 -8.86 30.62 18.36
C GLN A 295 -8.03 30.72 17.08
N TRP A 296 -7.73 29.57 16.51
CA TRP A 296 -7.00 29.42 15.26
C TRP A 296 -7.77 28.48 14.33
N ALA A 297 -7.74 28.77 13.04
CA ALA A 297 -8.18 27.87 11.98
C ALA A 297 -6.96 27.46 11.14
N CYS A 298 -6.72 26.15 11.07
CA CYS A 298 -5.59 25.54 10.38
C CYS A 298 -6.08 24.66 9.24
N ILE A 299 -5.66 24.96 8.02
CA ILE A 299 -6.05 24.19 6.83
C ILE A 299 -5.05 23.05 6.63
N LEU A 300 -5.55 21.82 6.53
CA LEU A 300 -4.74 20.62 6.30
C LEU A 300 -4.12 20.62 4.90
N MET A 301 -4.90 21.01 3.89
CA MET A 301 -4.48 21.12 2.50
C MET A 301 -5.33 22.19 1.78
N LYS A 302 -4.71 23.30 1.34
CA LYS A 302 -5.42 24.35 0.58
C LYS A 302 -5.31 24.13 -0.94
N ASP A 303 -4.11 23.84 -1.44
CA ASP A 303 -3.81 23.59 -2.86
C ASP A 303 -2.58 22.69 -3.00
N LYS A 304 -2.79 21.36 -3.07
CA LYS A 304 -1.81 20.26 -3.25
C LYS A 304 -0.52 20.22 -2.40
N TYR A 305 -0.06 21.30 -1.77
CA TYR A 305 1.27 21.40 -1.13
C TYR A 305 1.36 22.37 0.06
N ASP A 306 0.35 23.19 0.34
CA ASP A 306 0.43 24.16 1.44
C ASP A 306 -0.64 23.94 2.51
N SER A 307 -0.18 23.91 3.77
CA SER A 307 -1.00 24.02 4.97
C SER A 307 -0.76 25.37 5.63
N SER A 308 -1.77 25.97 6.25
CA SER A 308 -1.63 27.30 6.88
C SER A 308 -2.54 27.44 8.08
N CYS A 309 -2.07 28.08 9.14
CA CYS A 309 -2.92 28.52 10.25
C CYS A 309 -3.10 30.03 10.25
N HIS A 310 -4.28 30.47 10.70
CA HIS A 310 -4.54 31.88 10.98
C HIS A 310 -5.41 32.02 12.23
N LYS A 311 -5.14 33.08 13.00
CA LYS A 311 -5.94 33.43 14.18
C LYS A 311 -7.28 33.99 13.72
N ILE A 312 -8.37 33.59 14.40
CA ILE A 312 -9.74 34.04 14.11
C ILE A 312 -10.41 34.65 15.34
#